data_AF-A0A941ULN6-F1
#
_entry.id   AF-A0A941ULN6-F1
#
_cell.length_a   1.000
_cell.length_b   1.000
_cell.length_c   1.000
_cell.angle_alpha   90.00
_cell.angle_beta   90.00
_cell.angle_gamma   90.00
#
_symmetry.space_group_name_H-M   'P 1'
#
loop_
_entity.id
_entity.type
_entity.pdbx_description
1 polymer ?
#
loop_
_entity_poly.entity_id
_entity_poly.type
_entity_poly.pdbx_seq_one_letter_code
_entity_poly.pdbx_strand_id
1 'polypeptide(L)' 'MFGLGMPELIVILIIIVVLFGATRLPEIGKGVGLAIKNFKKSTSGQDEINVTPKKKEDDEVKNGEEKNKGE' A
#
# COMPACT_ATOMS: atom_id res chain seq x y z
N MET A 1 -28.72 7.16 -16.67
CA MET A 1 -28.68 5.68 -16.83
C MET A 1 -27.24 5.30 -17.12
N PHE A 2 -26.67 4.33 -16.40
CA PHE A 2 -25.23 4.03 -16.28
C PHE A 2 -24.41 5.04 -15.47
N GLY A 3 -24.59 5.01 -14.15
CA GLY A 3 -23.52 5.41 -13.24
C GLY A 3 -22.63 4.20 -13.01
N LEU A 4 -21.31 4.34 -13.17
CA LEU A 4 -20.37 3.32 -12.72
C LEU A 4 -20.54 3.19 -11.20
N GLY A 5 -21.22 2.14 -10.77
CA GLY A 5 -21.40 1.83 -9.38
C GLY A 5 -20.14 1.20 -8.80
N MET A 6 -20.13 1.08 -7.46
CA MET A 6 -19.13 0.26 -6.76
C MET A 6 -19.01 -1.17 -7.33
N PRO A 7 -20.11 -1.87 -7.70
CA PRO A 7 -20.01 -3.22 -8.27
C PRO A 7 -19.20 -3.27 -9.58
N GLU A 8 -19.43 -2.35 -10.50
CA GLU A 8 -18.73 -2.28 -11.78
C GLU A 8 -17.23 -1.99 -11.59
N LEU A 9 -16.88 -1.10 -10.66
CA LEU A 9 -15.49 -0.82 -10.32
C LEU A 9 -14.77 -2.04 -9.75
N ILE A 10 -15.46 -2.85 -8.92
CA ILE A 10 -14.90 -4.10 -8.38
C ILE A 10 -14.63 -5.11 -9.50
N VAL A 11 -15.55 -5.26 -10.46
CA VAL A 11 -15.35 -6.17 -11.60
C VAL A 11 -14.13 -5.74 -12.43
N ILE A 12 -13.99 -4.45 -12.71
CA ILE A 12 -12.83 -3.90 -13.44
C ILE A 12 -11.54 -4.15 -12.65
N LEU A 13 -11.56 -3.92 -11.33
CA LEU A 13 -10.41 -4.15 -10.47
C LEU A 13 -9.97 -5.62 -10.49
N ILE A 14 -10.92 -6.56 -10.45
CA ILE A 14 -10.62 -7.98 -10.54
C ILE A 14 -9.92 -8.31 -11.86
N ILE A 15 -10.41 -7.78 -12.99
CA ILE A 15 -9.78 -8.00 -14.30
C ILE A 15 -8.33 -7.48 -14.30
N ILE A 16 -8.10 -6.28 -13.79
CA ILE A 16 -6.75 -5.70 -13.67
C ILE A 16 -5.86 -6.58 -12.80
N VAL A 17 -6.36 -7.06 -11.67
CA VAL A 17 -5.61 -7.96 -10.77
C VAL A 17 -5.29 -9.30 -11.45
N VAL A 18 -6.16 -9.83 -12.30
CA VAL A 18 -5.88 -11.06 -13.06
C VAL A 18 -4.80 -10.83 -14.12
N LEU A 19 -4.83 -9.68 -14.82
CA LEU A 19 -3.85 -9.36 -15.86
C LEU A 19 -2.46 -9.04 -15.31
N PHE A 20 -2.39 -8.21 -14.26
CA PHE A 20 -1.14 -7.73 -13.69
C PHE A 20 -0.67 -8.54 -12.49
N GLY A 21 -1.56 -9.31 -11.86
CA GLY A 21 -1.31 -10.01 -10.59
C GLY A 21 -1.56 -9.12 -9.37
N ALA A 22 -1.99 -9.72 -8.27
CA ALA A 22 -2.27 -9.03 -7.01
C ALA A 22 -1.02 -8.37 -6.38
N THR A 23 0.18 -8.81 -6.76
CA THR A 23 1.45 -8.30 -6.22
C THR A 23 1.94 -7.03 -6.92
N ARG A 24 1.58 -6.80 -8.19
CA ARG A 24 2.05 -5.64 -8.97
C ARG A 24 1.33 -4.34 -8.62
N LEU A 25 0.04 -4.41 -8.28
CA LEU A 25 -0.75 -3.24 -7.89
C LEU A 25 -0.16 -2.53 -6.64
N PRO A 26 0.14 -3.24 -5.54
CA PRO A 26 0.78 -2.64 -4.36
C PRO A 26 2.18 -2.11 -4.65
N GLU A 27 2.96 -2.79 -5.48
CA GLU A 27 4.31 -2.38 -5.87
C GLU A 27 4.30 -1.02 -6.58
N ILE A 28 3.41 -0.85 -7.57
CA ILE A 28 3.20 0.41 -8.27
C ILE A 28 2.61 1.47 -7.33
N GLY A 29 1.65 1.09 -6.49
CA GLY A 29 1.02 1.97 -5.51
C GLY A 29 2.01 2.54 -4.49
N LYS A 30 2.98 1.75 -4.01
CA LYS A 30 4.05 2.22 -3.13
C LYS A 30 4.88 3.31 -3.80
N GLY A 31 5.29 3.12 -5.06
CA GLY A 31 6.05 4.10 -5.84
C GLY A 31 5.27 5.40 -6.10
N VAL A 32 4.03 5.28 -6.58
CA VAL A 32 3.15 6.42 -6.85
C VAL A 32 2.79 7.16 -5.57
N GLY A 33 2.51 6.44 -4.48
CA GLY A 33 2.20 7.04 -3.17
C GLY A 33 3.36 7.83 -2.59
N LEU A 34 4.59 7.32 -2.72
CA LEU A 34 5.81 8.05 -2.34
C LEU A 34 5.99 9.31 -3.20
N ALA A 35 5.78 9.21 -4.51
CA ALA A 35 5.87 10.35 -5.42
C ALA A 35 4.84 11.43 -5.08
N ILE A 36 3.57 11.06 -4.87
CA ILE A 36 2.51 11.99 -4.47
C ILE A 36 2.80 12.62 -3.11
N LYS A 37 3.28 11.83 -2.14
CA LYS A 37 3.66 12.33 -0.81
C LYS A 37 4.77 13.37 -0.89
N ASN A 38 5.82 13.08 -1.66
CA ASN A 38 6.95 14.00 -1.86
C ASN A 38 6.51 15.25 -2.65
N PHE A 39 5.70 15.08 -3.70
CA PHE A 39 5.13 16.18 -4.47
C PHE A 39 4.30 17.11 -3.58
N LYS A 40 3.39 16.56 -2.77
CA LYS A 40 2.58 17.31 -1.81
C LYS A 40 3.44 18.06 -0.79
N LYS A 41 4.50 17.42 -0.29
CA LYS A 41 5.43 18.02 0.67
C LYS A 41 6.15 19.23 0.07
N SER A 42 6.69 19.08 -1.14
CA SER A 42 7.37 20.17 -1.86
C SER A 42 6.42 21.30 -2.23
N THR A 43 5.18 21.01 -2.66
CA THR A 43 4.22 22.07 -3.02
C THR A 43 3.62 22.78 -1.81
N SER A 44 3.62 22.17 -0.62
CA SER A 44 3.06 22.79 0.58
C SER A 44 4.07 23.62 1.37
N GLY A 45 5.30 23.82 0.85
CA GLY A 45 6.33 24.67 1.46
C GLY A 45 6.84 24.18 2.83
N GLN A 46 6.55 22.93 3.21
CA GLN A 46 7.07 22.35 4.46
C GLN A 46 8.43 21.71 4.18
N ASP A 47 9.47 22.54 4.20
CA ASP A 47 10.88 22.15 4.17
C ASP A 47 11.26 21.40 5.45
N GLU A 48 10.78 20.16 5.57
CA GLU A 48 11.35 19.20 6.52
C GLU A 48 12.19 18.20 5.72
N ILE A 49 13.50 18.40 5.74
CA ILE A 49 14.47 17.43 5.21
C ILE A 49 14.35 16.17 6.08
N ASN A 50 13.58 15.16 5.63
CA ASN A 50 13.48 13.88 6.32
C ASN A 50 14.38 12.85 5.62
N VAL A 51 15.65 12.86 5.99
CA VAL A 51 16.67 11.88 5.58
C VAL A 51 16.45 10.58 6.38
N THR A 52 15.32 9.90 6.18
CA THR A 52 15.10 8.58 6.78
C THR A 52 14.91 7.55 5.68
N PRO A 53 15.89 6.67 5.42
CA PRO A 53 15.66 5.48 4.62
C PRO A 53 14.84 4.51 5.49
N LYS A 54 13.50 4.50 5.34
CA LYS A 54 12.69 3.40 5.86
C LYS A 54 12.88 2.18 4.96
N LYS A 55 13.96 1.44 5.23
CA LYS A 55 14.08 0.02 4.91
C LYS A 55 13.47 -0.76 6.08
N LYS A 56 12.80 -1.88 5.78
CA LYS A 56 12.07 -2.83 6.66
C LYS A 56 10.63 -2.39 6.94
N GLU A 57 9.59 -3.22 6.93
CA GLU A 57 9.41 -4.67 6.85
C GLU A 57 8.64 -5.04 5.53
N ASP A 58 8.81 -6.20 4.91
CA ASP A 58 8.07 -7.42 5.22
C ASP A 58 8.83 -8.65 4.69
N ASP A 59 9.50 -9.37 5.56
CA ASP A 59 9.68 -10.82 5.47
C ASP A 59 9.62 -11.36 6.90
N GLU A 60 9.06 -12.55 7.07
CA GLU A 60 8.81 -13.28 8.33
C GLU A 60 7.41 -13.11 8.97
N VAL A 61 6.41 -13.62 8.24
CA VAL A 61 5.41 -14.49 8.89
C VAL A 61 6.11 -15.80 9.29
N LYS A 62 6.16 -16.12 10.59
CA LYS A 62 5.75 -17.43 11.16
C LYS A 62 6.20 -17.62 12.62
N ASN A 63 5.19 -17.86 13.47
CA ASN A 63 5.05 -19.03 14.34
C ASN A 63 4.90 -18.72 15.85
N GLY A 64 3.90 -19.36 16.45
CA GLY A 64 3.95 -19.79 17.84
C GLY A 64 3.09 -19.01 18.82
N GLU A 65 1.80 -19.34 18.87
CA GLU A 65 1.08 -19.36 20.14
C GLU A 65 1.85 -20.20 21.16
N GLU A 66 2.13 -19.69 22.36
CA GLU A 66 2.12 -20.53 23.54
C GLU A 66 1.72 -19.75 24.80
N LYS A 67 0.60 -20.22 25.35
CA LYS A 67 0.01 -19.84 26.64
C LYS A 67 0.86 -20.40 27.78
N ASN A 68 1.09 -19.62 28.82
CA ASN A 68 0.96 -19.99 30.25
C ASN A 68 1.39 -18.76 31.08
N LYS A 69 0.49 -18.06 31.76
CA LYS A 69 -0.21 -18.40 33.02
C LYS A 69 0.76 -18.46 34.22
N GLY A 70 0.58 -17.49 35.11
CA GLY A 70 0.71 -17.67 36.55
C GLY A 70 2.03 -17.22 37.15
N GLU A 71 2.04 -16.01 37.70
CA GLU A 71 2.55 -15.77 39.05
C GLU A 71 1.41 -15.18 39.90
#